data_AF-A0A399GYK3-F1
#
_entry.id   AF-A0A399GYK3-F1
#
_cell.length_a   1.000
_cell.length_b   1.000
_cell.length_c   1.000
_cell.angle_alpha   90.00
_cell.angle_beta   90.00
_cell.angle_gamma   90.00
#
_symmetry.space_group_name_H-M   'P 1'
#
loop_
_entity.id
_entity.type
_entity.pdbx_description
1 polymer ?
#
loop_
_entity_poly.entity_id
_entity_poly.type
_entity_poly.pdbx_seq_one_letter_code
_entity_poly.pdbx_strand_id
1 'polypeptide(L)'
;MSRTRLTELYAGVKDSAAILGVPVSQSRVLPVLGAYEDALDDALVAFRVATNKRHEGEFDCRFTVPRTIDPYARARTTGLYVESGHPAERVLADVEAVCPVDSYGVDFGVVGGFRKIWAYFPGDAYQKLSALCDLPSMPVSLTENFDFFAERGLDDKVDLIAVDYRSRTVNLYFADFPAELRRPDAVREVHRAVGLPEPSEQMTRFCANSFGFYATLSWDSPKVERISFSVKTHDPLALPGRLGPKIEMFARSVRYGLGDPKMVYAAMTASGEEYYKLQTYFRFESRSRLDLMPSADAVTPAI
;
A
#
# COMPACT_ATOMS: atom_id res chain seq x y z
N MET A 1 14.64 -15.95 -20.19
CA MET A 1 14.90 -14.50 -20.08
C MET A 1 14.73 -13.99 -18.64
N SER A 2 13.98 -14.69 -17.77
CA SER A 2 13.71 -14.34 -16.37
C SER A 2 14.95 -14.13 -15.45
N ARG A 3 16.00 -14.95 -15.60
CA ARG A 3 17.18 -14.91 -14.71
C ARG A 3 17.91 -13.56 -14.72
N THR A 4 17.85 -12.86 -15.86
CA THR A 4 18.41 -11.51 -16.00
C THR A 4 17.59 -10.49 -15.23
N ARG A 5 16.24 -10.56 -15.29
CA ARG A 5 15.35 -9.62 -14.57
C ARG A 5 15.46 -9.73 -13.06
N LEU A 6 15.55 -10.95 -12.52
CA LEU A 6 15.76 -11.14 -11.09
C LEU A 6 17.08 -10.50 -10.65
N THR A 7 18.15 -10.72 -11.42
CA THR A 7 19.48 -10.16 -11.12
C THR A 7 19.47 -8.62 -11.17
N GLU A 8 18.85 -8.04 -12.19
CA GLU A 8 18.64 -6.59 -12.33
C GLU A 8 17.87 -6.01 -11.15
N LEU A 9 16.74 -6.63 -10.79
CA LEU A 9 15.90 -6.18 -9.67
C LEU A 9 16.66 -6.28 -8.35
N TYR A 10 17.35 -7.39 -8.09
CA TYR A 10 18.14 -7.53 -6.87
C TYR A 10 19.26 -6.49 -6.77
N ALA A 11 19.94 -6.16 -7.88
CA ALA A 11 20.90 -5.07 -7.92
C ALA A 11 20.24 -3.72 -7.62
N GLY A 12 19.10 -3.41 -8.26
CA GLY A 12 18.36 -2.17 -8.00
C GLY A 12 17.87 -2.04 -6.55
N VAL A 13 17.48 -3.14 -5.92
CA VAL A 13 17.16 -3.21 -4.49
C VAL A 13 18.38 -2.84 -3.65
N LYS A 14 19.56 -3.42 -3.92
CA LYS A 14 20.79 -3.12 -3.19
C LYS A 14 21.21 -1.65 -3.34
N ASP A 15 21.18 -1.14 -4.56
CA ASP A 15 21.58 0.24 -4.85
C ASP A 15 20.65 1.24 -4.16
N SER A 16 19.33 0.99 -4.20
CA SER A 16 18.34 1.84 -3.56
C SER A 16 18.41 1.79 -2.03
N ALA A 17 18.59 0.59 -1.46
CA ALA A 17 18.76 0.41 -0.02
C ALA A 17 20.06 1.07 0.49
N ALA A 18 21.13 1.07 -0.31
CA ALA A 18 22.40 1.71 0.04
C ALA A 18 22.25 3.24 0.18
N ILE A 19 21.44 3.90 -0.66
CA ILE A 19 21.13 5.33 -0.51
C ILE A 19 20.48 5.60 0.86
N LEU A 20 19.60 4.71 1.31
CA LEU A 20 18.91 4.83 2.60
C LEU A 20 19.74 4.32 3.80
N GLY A 21 20.92 3.73 3.55
CA GLY A 21 21.73 3.08 4.58
C GLY A 21 21.07 1.84 5.20
N VAL A 22 20.17 1.17 4.46
CA VAL A 22 19.44 -0.02 4.93
C VAL A 22 20.19 -1.29 4.50
N PRO A 23 20.49 -2.21 5.43
CA PRO A 23 21.12 -3.47 5.07
C PRO A 23 20.16 -4.37 4.29
N VAL A 24 20.64 -5.02 3.23
CA VAL A 24 19.86 -5.99 2.46
C VAL A 24 20.18 -7.41 2.93
N SER A 25 19.17 -8.13 3.41
CA SER A 25 19.29 -9.53 3.76
C SER A 25 19.08 -10.40 2.53
N GLN A 26 20.19 -10.83 1.92
CA GLN A 26 20.16 -11.69 0.74
C GLN A 26 19.31 -12.95 0.94
N SER A 27 19.44 -13.59 2.11
CA SER A 27 18.70 -14.80 2.48
C SER A 27 17.21 -14.58 2.71
N ARG A 28 16.75 -13.32 2.74
CA ARG A 28 15.32 -12.95 2.83
C ARG A 28 14.78 -12.44 1.50
N VAL A 29 15.60 -11.73 0.72
CA VAL A 29 15.20 -11.14 -0.56
C VAL A 29 15.21 -12.15 -1.69
N LEU A 30 16.31 -12.90 -1.89
CA LEU A 30 16.43 -13.81 -3.02
C LEU A 30 15.37 -14.93 -3.01
N PRO A 31 14.99 -15.53 -1.88
CA PRO A 31 13.89 -16.50 -1.87
C PRO A 31 12.57 -15.90 -2.36
N VAL A 32 12.26 -14.65 -1.99
CA VAL A 32 11.04 -13.99 -2.48
C VAL A 32 11.14 -13.78 -3.99
N LEU A 33 12.22 -13.18 -4.48
CA LEU A 33 12.38 -12.94 -5.92
C LEU A 33 12.39 -14.24 -6.74
N GLY A 34 13.02 -15.30 -6.23
CA GLY A 34 13.09 -16.61 -6.88
C GLY A 34 11.74 -17.33 -6.90
N ALA A 35 10.92 -17.20 -5.86
CA ALA A 35 9.59 -17.82 -5.82
C ALA A 35 8.65 -17.25 -6.90
N TYR A 36 8.81 -15.98 -7.27
CA TYR A 36 7.96 -15.29 -8.24
C TYR A 36 8.70 -14.89 -9.51
N GLU A 37 9.83 -15.54 -9.81
CA GLU A 37 10.70 -15.15 -10.92
C GLU A 37 9.95 -15.09 -12.27
N ASP A 38 9.00 -15.98 -12.49
CA ASP A 38 8.12 -16.06 -13.66
C ASP A 38 7.14 -14.88 -13.79
N ALA A 39 6.81 -14.19 -12.70
CA ALA A 39 5.96 -13.00 -12.71
C ALA A 39 6.75 -11.70 -12.93
N LEU A 40 8.08 -11.71 -12.75
CA LEU A 40 8.89 -10.48 -12.73
C LEU A 40 9.13 -9.84 -14.10
N ASP A 41 8.87 -10.54 -15.20
CA ASP A 41 9.14 -10.03 -16.54
C ASP A 41 8.20 -8.84 -16.89
N ASP A 42 6.92 -8.94 -16.51
CA ASP A 42 5.86 -7.95 -16.78
C ASP A 42 5.37 -7.24 -15.50
N ALA A 43 6.11 -7.40 -14.39
CA ALA A 43 5.70 -6.80 -13.14
C ALA A 43 5.99 -5.30 -13.11
N LEU A 44 5.01 -4.51 -12.67
CA LEU A 44 5.26 -3.20 -12.09
C LEU A 44 6.00 -3.41 -10.77
N VAL A 45 7.11 -2.70 -10.58
CA VAL A 45 7.97 -2.86 -9.39
C VAL A 45 8.18 -1.52 -8.71
N ALA A 46 7.88 -1.47 -7.41
CA ALA A 46 7.96 -0.28 -6.60
C ALA A 46 8.80 -0.49 -5.34
N PHE A 47 9.47 0.58 -4.92
CA PHE A 47 10.25 0.67 -3.71
C PHE A 47 9.59 1.65 -2.75
N ARG A 48 9.46 1.29 -1.47
CA ARG A 48 8.79 2.11 -0.46
C ARG A 48 9.63 2.29 0.79
N VAL A 49 9.58 3.50 1.32
CA VAL A 49 10.20 3.89 2.60
C VAL A 49 9.22 4.73 3.42
N ALA A 50 9.36 4.75 4.74
CA ALA A 50 8.48 5.47 5.67
C ALA A 50 9.27 6.30 6.68
N THR A 51 8.69 7.42 7.14
CA THR A 51 9.37 8.38 8.04
C THR A 51 9.34 8.00 9.51
N ASN A 52 8.46 7.08 9.93
CA ASN A 52 8.30 6.79 11.34
C ASN A 52 9.38 5.87 11.91
N LYS A 53 9.58 6.01 13.22
CA LYS A 53 10.59 5.25 13.97
C LYS A 53 10.37 3.74 13.87
N ARG A 54 9.10 3.29 13.83
CA ARG A 54 8.78 1.85 13.67
C ARG A 54 9.36 1.25 12.38
N HIS A 55 9.49 2.04 11.32
CA HIS A 55 10.02 1.59 10.04
C HIS A 55 11.44 2.14 9.80
N GLU A 56 12.11 2.65 10.83
CA GLU A 56 13.51 3.04 10.72
C GLU A 56 14.37 1.82 10.39
N GLY A 57 15.16 1.90 9.33
CA GLY A 57 15.92 0.76 8.84
C GLY A 57 15.11 -0.23 8.00
N GLU A 58 13.84 0.07 7.68
CA GLU A 58 13.04 -0.71 6.73
C GLU A 58 13.05 -0.06 5.33
N PHE A 59 13.06 -0.93 4.32
CA PHE A 59 12.90 -0.59 2.92
C PHE A 59 12.14 -1.73 2.26
N ASP A 60 11.00 -1.43 1.65
CA ASP A 60 10.11 -2.43 1.08
C ASP A 60 10.23 -2.45 -0.45
N CYS A 61 10.17 -3.64 -1.02
CA CYS A 61 9.98 -3.85 -2.45
C CYS A 61 8.62 -4.50 -2.68
N ARG A 62 7.92 -4.01 -3.69
CA ARG A 62 6.64 -4.54 -4.15
C ARG A 62 6.68 -4.82 -5.63
N PHE A 63 6.06 -5.91 -6.05
CA PHE A 63 5.82 -6.16 -7.47
C PHE A 63 4.42 -6.74 -7.71
N THR A 64 3.85 -6.48 -8.88
CA THR A 64 2.58 -7.10 -9.31
C THR A 64 2.78 -8.55 -9.72
N VAL A 65 1.73 -9.35 -9.57
CA VAL A 65 1.67 -10.76 -9.92
C VAL A 65 0.37 -10.98 -10.70
N PRO A 66 0.38 -11.68 -11.85
CA PRO A 66 -0.82 -11.89 -12.64
C PRO A 66 -1.81 -12.80 -11.90
N ARG A 67 -3.11 -12.67 -12.19
CA ARG A 67 -4.17 -13.47 -11.57
C ARG A 67 -3.97 -14.98 -11.68
N THR A 68 -3.31 -15.44 -12.73
CA THR A 68 -3.05 -16.88 -12.97
C THR A 68 -2.12 -17.51 -11.93
N ILE A 69 -1.47 -16.71 -11.09
CA ILE A 69 -0.65 -17.16 -9.98
C ILE A 69 -1.37 -16.84 -8.66
N ASP A 70 -1.64 -17.86 -7.85
CA ASP A 70 -2.00 -17.67 -6.44
C ASP A 70 -0.75 -17.33 -5.63
N PRO A 71 -0.59 -16.07 -5.19
CA PRO A 71 0.59 -15.65 -4.46
C PRO A 71 0.68 -16.26 -3.05
N TYR A 72 -0.45 -16.53 -2.39
CA TYR A 72 -0.41 -17.08 -1.04
C TYR A 72 0.01 -18.55 -1.08
N ALA A 73 -0.61 -19.35 -1.95
CA ALA A 73 -0.23 -20.74 -2.14
C ALA A 73 1.24 -20.86 -2.55
N ARG A 74 1.73 -19.96 -3.40
CA ARG A 74 3.14 -19.92 -3.82
C ARG A 74 4.08 -19.54 -2.67
N ALA A 75 3.74 -18.54 -1.87
CA ALA A 75 4.53 -18.19 -0.68
C ALA A 75 4.65 -19.38 0.29
N ARG A 76 3.57 -20.14 0.46
CA ARG A 76 3.53 -21.33 1.32
C ARG A 76 4.37 -22.47 0.75
N THR A 77 4.16 -22.86 -0.51
CA THR A 77 4.86 -24.02 -1.12
C THR A 77 6.35 -23.78 -1.31
N THR A 78 6.79 -22.53 -1.41
CA THR A 78 8.22 -22.15 -1.49
C THR A 78 8.85 -21.86 -0.14
N GLY A 79 8.11 -22.00 0.97
CA GLY A 79 8.62 -21.81 2.32
C GLY A 79 8.86 -20.35 2.73
N LEU A 80 8.31 -19.39 2.00
CA LEU A 80 8.36 -17.96 2.37
C LEU A 80 7.41 -17.64 3.52
N TYR A 81 6.34 -18.43 3.66
CA TYR A 81 5.35 -18.29 4.71
C TYR A 81 5.05 -19.66 5.33
N VAL A 82 4.93 -19.67 6.65
CA VAL A 82 4.53 -20.86 7.43
C VAL A 82 3.15 -20.57 8.00
N GLU A 83 2.21 -21.45 7.70
CA GLU A 83 0.83 -21.37 8.19
C GLU A 83 0.79 -21.40 9.71
N SER A 84 -0.12 -20.59 10.26
CA SER A 84 -0.40 -20.49 11.69
C SER A 84 -1.86 -20.82 12.02
N GLY A 85 -2.71 -21.03 11.00
CA GLY A 85 -4.15 -21.22 11.15
C GLY A 85 -4.90 -19.91 11.40
N HIS A 86 -4.25 -18.77 11.23
CA HIS A 86 -4.85 -17.46 11.46
C HIS A 86 -5.83 -17.09 10.32
N PRO A 87 -6.99 -16.46 10.57
CA PRO A 87 -7.97 -16.14 9.53
C PRO A 87 -7.44 -15.35 8.34
N ALA A 88 -6.42 -14.50 8.56
CA ALA A 88 -5.68 -13.78 7.50
C ALA A 88 -5.25 -14.68 6.33
N GLU A 89 -4.94 -15.95 6.60
CA GLU A 89 -4.48 -16.94 5.63
C GLU A 89 -5.56 -17.31 4.60
N ARG A 90 -6.84 -17.06 4.90
CA ARG A 90 -7.97 -17.33 4.00
C ARG A 90 -8.53 -16.10 3.30
N VAL A 91 -8.14 -14.89 3.71
CA VAL A 91 -8.74 -13.64 3.20
C VAL A 91 -8.69 -13.55 1.69
N LEU A 92 -7.55 -13.88 1.06
CA LEU A 92 -7.45 -13.82 -0.39
C LEU A 92 -8.38 -14.82 -1.09
N ALA A 93 -8.44 -16.06 -0.60
CA ALA A 93 -9.29 -17.08 -1.18
C ALA A 93 -10.79 -16.74 -1.02
N ASP A 94 -11.18 -16.25 0.17
CA ASP A 94 -12.55 -15.83 0.44
C ASP A 94 -12.94 -14.62 -0.43
N VAL A 95 -12.02 -13.67 -0.65
CA VAL A 95 -12.24 -12.51 -1.52
C VAL A 95 -12.35 -12.94 -2.99
N GLU A 96 -11.48 -13.81 -3.48
CA GLU A 96 -11.55 -14.31 -4.86
C GLU A 96 -12.84 -15.09 -5.14
N ALA A 97 -13.41 -15.73 -4.11
CA ALA A 97 -14.66 -16.47 -4.23
C ALA A 97 -15.89 -15.58 -4.49
N VAL A 98 -15.84 -14.30 -4.09
CA VAL A 98 -17.00 -13.38 -4.15
C VAL A 98 -16.76 -12.10 -4.96
N CYS A 99 -15.50 -11.71 -5.15
CA CYS A 99 -15.09 -10.51 -5.86
C CYS A 99 -14.26 -10.86 -7.11
N PRO A 100 -14.46 -10.17 -8.25
CA PRO A 100 -13.54 -10.27 -9.36
C PRO A 100 -12.19 -9.67 -8.96
N VAL A 101 -11.14 -10.51 -8.94
CA VAL A 101 -9.75 -10.06 -8.80
C VAL A 101 -9.13 -9.94 -10.19
N ASP A 102 -8.47 -8.83 -10.47
CA ASP A 102 -7.76 -8.59 -11.73
C ASP A 102 -6.31 -9.09 -11.67
N SER A 103 -5.63 -8.79 -10.57
CA SER A 103 -4.23 -9.11 -10.36
C SER A 103 -3.88 -9.07 -8.87
N TYR A 104 -2.68 -9.52 -8.55
CA TYR A 104 -2.14 -9.52 -7.20
C TYR A 104 -0.90 -8.63 -7.10
N GLY A 105 -0.43 -8.41 -5.88
CA GLY A 105 0.89 -7.85 -5.62
C GLY A 105 1.54 -8.49 -4.42
N VAL A 106 2.86 -8.62 -4.44
CA VAL A 106 3.66 -9.14 -3.33
C VAL A 106 4.50 -8.00 -2.77
N ASP A 107 4.53 -7.84 -1.45
CA ASP A 107 5.27 -6.79 -0.73
C ASP A 107 6.16 -7.48 0.32
N PHE A 108 7.45 -7.15 0.30
CA PHE A 108 8.46 -7.71 1.18
C PHE A 108 9.46 -6.64 1.63
N GLY A 109 9.92 -6.74 2.86
CA GLY A 109 10.99 -5.88 3.39
C GLY A 109 12.35 -6.46 3.05
N VAL A 110 13.33 -5.64 2.69
CA VAL A 110 14.68 -6.12 2.34
C VAL A 110 15.46 -6.72 3.52
N VAL A 111 15.01 -6.41 4.75
CA VAL A 111 15.50 -7.02 5.99
C VAL A 111 14.61 -8.18 6.43
N GLY A 112 13.29 -7.98 6.40
CA GLY A 112 12.32 -8.89 7.00
C GLY A 112 11.82 -10.02 6.09
N GLY A 113 12.00 -9.91 4.77
CA GLY A 113 11.43 -10.84 3.80
C GLY A 113 9.94 -10.62 3.55
N PHE A 114 9.29 -11.68 3.05
CA PHE A 114 7.87 -11.69 2.67
C PHE A 114 6.97 -11.16 3.79
N ARG A 115 5.99 -10.33 3.43
CA ARG A 115 5.15 -9.63 4.41
C ARG A 115 3.68 -9.54 4.02
N LYS A 116 3.37 -9.00 2.83
CA LYS A 116 2.00 -8.72 2.43
C LYS A 116 1.69 -9.21 1.03
N ILE A 117 0.42 -9.51 0.80
CA ILE A 117 -0.15 -9.68 -0.53
C ILE A 117 -1.27 -8.66 -0.73
N TRP A 118 -1.37 -8.17 -1.96
CA TRP A 118 -2.39 -7.26 -2.45
C TRP A 118 -3.31 -8.02 -3.40
N ALA A 119 -4.62 -7.80 -3.32
CA ALA A 119 -5.56 -8.19 -4.35
C ALA A 119 -6.14 -6.92 -4.96
N TYR A 120 -5.91 -6.74 -6.26
CA TYR A 120 -6.40 -5.62 -7.04
C TYR A 120 -7.69 -6.01 -7.74
N PHE A 121 -8.72 -5.18 -7.60
CA PHE A 121 -9.94 -5.35 -8.37
C PHE A 121 -9.80 -4.68 -9.76
N PRO A 122 -10.57 -5.11 -10.77
CA PRO A 122 -10.52 -4.50 -12.10
C PRO A 122 -10.79 -2.99 -12.05
N GLY A 123 -10.14 -2.23 -12.93
CA GLY A 123 -10.34 -0.78 -13.02
C GLY A 123 -11.82 -0.43 -13.18
N ASP A 124 -12.27 0.56 -12.40
CA ASP A 124 -13.67 1.03 -12.31
C ASP A 124 -14.69 0.00 -11.81
N ALA A 125 -14.27 -1.22 -11.47
CA ALA A 125 -15.10 -2.26 -10.85
C ALA A 125 -14.85 -2.31 -9.34
N TYR A 126 -15.22 -1.25 -8.63
CA TYR A 126 -15.13 -1.20 -7.18
C TYR A 126 -16.01 -2.24 -6.51
N GLN A 127 -15.55 -2.75 -5.38
CA GLN A 127 -16.23 -3.79 -4.62
C GLN A 127 -17.03 -3.19 -3.48
N LYS A 128 -18.16 -3.84 -3.19
CA LYS A 128 -19.02 -3.47 -2.08
C LYS A 128 -18.41 -3.92 -0.76
N LEU A 129 -18.40 -3.02 0.20
CA LEU A 129 -17.94 -3.26 1.55
C LEU A 129 -18.76 -4.35 2.23
N SER A 130 -20.08 -4.38 1.99
CA SER A 130 -20.97 -5.41 2.54
C SER A 130 -20.57 -6.82 2.10
N ALA A 131 -20.18 -7.00 0.84
CA ALA A 131 -19.71 -8.30 0.36
C ALA A 131 -18.42 -8.75 1.07
N LEU A 132 -17.57 -7.80 1.49
CA LEU A 132 -16.37 -8.10 2.27
C LEU A 132 -16.70 -8.36 3.75
N CYS A 133 -17.66 -7.63 4.35
CA CYS A 133 -18.11 -7.86 5.72
C CYS A 133 -18.67 -9.27 5.94
N ASP A 134 -19.30 -9.85 4.91
CA ASP A 134 -19.89 -11.19 4.97
C ASP A 134 -18.83 -12.32 4.91
N LEU A 135 -17.56 -11.99 4.64
CA LEU A 135 -16.49 -12.98 4.56
C LEU A 135 -16.06 -13.47 5.95
N PRO A 136 -16.09 -14.79 6.22
CA PRO A 136 -15.73 -15.33 7.53
C PRO A 136 -14.28 -15.08 7.95
N SER A 137 -13.39 -14.83 7.00
CA SER A 137 -11.98 -14.52 7.28
C SER A 137 -11.70 -13.04 7.51
N MET A 138 -12.62 -12.13 7.17
CA MET A 138 -12.36 -10.70 7.35
C MET A 138 -12.26 -10.33 8.83
N PRO A 139 -11.45 -9.31 9.17
CA PRO A 139 -11.33 -8.87 10.55
C PRO A 139 -12.65 -8.28 11.06
N VAL A 140 -12.98 -8.56 12.32
CA VAL A 140 -14.21 -8.04 12.98
C VAL A 140 -14.27 -6.51 12.95
N SER A 141 -13.11 -5.83 13.00
CA SER A 141 -13.05 -4.37 12.86
C SER A 141 -13.66 -3.85 11.55
N LEU A 142 -13.78 -4.66 10.50
CA LEU A 142 -14.47 -4.25 9.29
C LEU A 142 -15.96 -4.05 9.56
N THR A 143 -16.62 -5.09 10.07
CA THR A 143 -18.05 -5.07 10.38
C THR A 143 -18.39 -4.02 11.43
N GLU A 144 -17.56 -3.89 12.46
CA GLU A 144 -17.74 -2.89 13.54
C GLU A 144 -17.60 -1.44 13.06
N ASN A 145 -16.96 -1.21 11.90
CA ASN A 145 -16.80 0.13 11.32
C ASN A 145 -17.56 0.28 9.99
N PHE A 146 -18.48 -0.64 9.65
CA PHE A 146 -19.23 -0.59 8.40
C PHE A 146 -19.98 0.72 8.24
N ASP A 147 -20.77 1.12 9.24
CA ASP A 147 -21.56 2.35 9.21
C ASP A 147 -20.67 3.59 9.02
N PHE A 148 -19.51 3.63 9.68
CA PHE A 148 -18.53 4.71 9.51
C PHE A 148 -18.12 4.90 8.04
N PHE A 149 -17.85 3.79 7.32
CA PHE A 149 -17.49 3.84 5.91
C PHE A 149 -18.71 4.16 5.02
N ALA A 150 -19.85 3.54 5.28
CA ALA A 150 -21.06 3.70 4.48
C ALA A 150 -21.63 5.13 4.53
N GLU A 151 -21.70 5.72 5.72
CA GLU A 151 -22.14 7.12 5.90
C GLU A 151 -21.26 8.13 5.15
N ARG A 152 -20.04 7.74 4.77
CA ARG A 152 -19.05 8.56 4.06
C ARG A 152 -18.97 8.24 2.56
N GLY A 153 -19.90 7.43 2.04
CA GLY A 153 -19.96 7.06 0.62
C GLY A 153 -18.78 6.20 0.18
N LEU A 154 -18.29 5.32 1.06
CA LEU A 154 -17.17 4.42 0.78
C LEU A 154 -17.62 2.96 0.59
N ASP A 155 -18.90 2.66 0.80
CA ASP A 155 -19.46 1.30 0.83
C ASP A 155 -19.44 0.60 -0.53
N ASP A 156 -19.29 1.31 -1.64
CA ASP A 156 -19.16 0.76 -2.99
C ASP A 156 -17.85 1.17 -3.69
N LYS A 157 -16.85 1.59 -2.92
CA LYS A 157 -15.60 2.19 -3.42
C LYS A 157 -14.33 1.37 -3.13
N VAL A 158 -14.45 0.12 -2.67
CA VAL A 158 -13.26 -0.68 -2.36
C VAL A 158 -12.54 -1.05 -3.66
N ASP A 159 -11.34 -0.55 -3.82
CA ASP A 159 -10.56 -0.62 -5.06
C ASP A 159 -9.50 -1.73 -5.03
N LEU A 160 -8.94 -1.97 -3.85
CA LEU A 160 -8.04 -3.09 -3.61
C LEU A 160 -7.98 -3.39 -2.11
N ILE A 161 -7.45 -4.55 -1.77
CA ILE A 161 -7.14 -4.93 -0.40
C ILE A 161 -5.69 -5.37 -0.26
N ALA A 162 -5.13 -5.23 0.94
CA ALA A 162 -3.84 -5.81 1.26
C ALA A 162 -3.86 -6.55 2.59
N VAL A 163 -3.36 -7.79 2.58
CA VAL A 163 -3.24 -8.62 3.77
C VAL A 163 -1.78 -8.62 4.22
N ASP A 164 -1.51 -8.09 5.40
CA ASP A 164 -0.19 -8.17 6.06
C ASP A 164 -0.18 -9.39 6.98
N TYR A 165 0.48 -10.46 6.54
CA TYR A 165 0.55 -11.73 7.27
C TYR A 165 1.44 -11.67 8.51
N ARG A 166 2.38 -10.70 8.56
CA ARG A 166 3.27 -10.52 9.70
C ARG A 166 2.60 -9.71 10.80
N SER A 167 1.89 -8.65 10.42
CA SER A 167 1.19 -7.76 11.36
C SER A 167 -0.23 -8.22 11.65
N ARG A 168 -0.75 -9.22 10.92
CA ARG A 168 -2.15 -9.69 10.99
C ARG A 168 -3.12 -8.52 10.83
N THR A 169 -2.95 -7.77 9.76
CA THR A 169 -3.83 -6.64 9.43
C THR A 169 -4.30 -6.70 7.99
N VAL A 170 -5.50 -6.19 7.74
CA VAL A 170 -6.01 -5.90 6.39
C VAL A 170 -5.99 -4.39 6.18
N ASN A 171 -5.51 -3.95 5.02
CA ASN A 171 -5.77 -2.60 4.54
C ASN A 171 -6.89 -2.63 3.49
N LEU A 172 -7.89 -1.76 3.64
CA LEU A 172 -8.92 -1.51 2.63
C LEU A 172 -8.65 -0.19 1.95
N TYR A 173 -8.45 -0.21 0.64
CA TYR A 173 -8.15 0.97 -0.15
C TYR A 173 -9.39 1.39 -0.93
N PHE A 174 -9.69 2.67 -0.85
CA PHE A 174 -10.79 3.33 -1.52
C PHE A 174 -10.20 4.31 -2.53
N ALA A 175 -10.49 4.06 -3.80
CA ALA A 175 -10.26 5.02 -4.87
C ALA A 175 -11.57 5.78 -5.12
N ASP A 176 -11.49 6.96 -5.74
CA ASP A 176 -12.68 7.76 -6.09
C ASP A 176 -13.59 8.05 -4.87
N PHE A 177 -12.98 8.26 -3.71
CA PHE A 177 -13.73 8.64 -2.52
C PHE A 177 -14.20 10.11 -2.63
N PRO A 178 -15.33 10.48 -1.99
CA PRO A 178 -15.91 11.82 -2.11
C PRO A 178 -14.91 12.95 -1.86
N ALA A 179 -14.91 13.96 -2.72
CA ALA A 179 -13.95 15.07 -2.67
C ALA A 179 -14.05 15.85 -1.34
N GLU A 180 -15.24 15.86 -0.72
CA GLU A 180 -15.53 16.48 0.56
C GLU A 180 -14.66 15.91 1.69
N LEU A 181 -14.31 14.61 1.64
CA LEU A 181 -13.46 13.96 2.63
C LEU A 181 -12.00 14.45 2.60
N ARG A 182 -11.61 15.24 1.58
CA ARG A 182 -10.29 15.87 1.46
C ARG A 182 -10.23 17.23 2.17
N ARG A 183 -11.38 17.79 2.55
CA ARG A 183 -11.44 19.08 3.26
C ARG A 183 -10.86 18.92 4.66
N PRO A 184 -10.09 19.90 5.17
CA PRO A 184 -9.47 19.81 6.49
C PRO A 184 -10.42 19.40 7.61
N ASP A 185 -11.63 19.97 7.66
CA ASP A 185 -12.60 19.65 8.71
C ASP A 185 -13.15 18.22 8.60
N ALA A 186 -13.33 17.71 7.37
CA ALA A 186 -13.75 16.34 7.14
C ALA A 186 -12.64 15.34 7.50
N VAL A 187 -11.37 15.67 7.23
CA VAL A 187 -10.22 14.84 7.66
C VAL A 187 -10.15 14.74 9.19
N ARG A 188 -10.36 15.86 9.90
CA ARG A 188 -10.44 15.88 11.37
C ARG A 188 -11.63 15.07 11.88
N GLU A 189 -12.79 15.21 11.24
CA GLU A 189 -13.98 14.43 11.58
C GLU A 189 -13.75 12.92 11.39
N VAL A 190 -13.15 12.52 10.27
CA VAL A 190 -12.77 11.12 10.01
C VAL A 190 -11.92 10.57 11.15
N HIS A 191 -10.87 11.29 11.54
CA HIS A 191 -10.00 10.86 12.64
C HIS A 191 -10.78 10.73 13.96
N ARG A 192 -11.59 11.74 14.30
CA ARG A 192 -12.42 11.73 15.50
C ARG A 192 -13.42 10.57 15.53
N ALA A 193 -14.08 10.31 14.41
CA ALA A 193 -15.11 9.28 14.30
C ALA A 193 -14.55 7.87 14.54
N VAL A 194 -13.33 7.58 14.09
CA VAL A 194 -12.67 6.29 14.34
C VAL A 194 -11.77 6.29 15.59
N GLY A 195 -11.80 7.36 16.39
CA GLY A 195 -11.02 7.49 17.62
C GLY A 195 -9.51 7.62 17.39
N LEU A 196 -9.08 8.07 16.22
CA LEU A 196 -7.68 8.41 15.95
C LEU A 196 -7.34 9.82 16.43
N PRO A 197 -6.07 10.09 16.77
CA PRO A 197 -5.65 11.44 17.15
C PRO A 197 -5.85 12.47 16.05
N GLU A 198 -6.06 13.72 16.48
CA GLU A 198 -6.27 14.86 15.60
C GLU A 198 -5.09 15.01 14.62
N PRO A 199 -5.35 15.12 13.31
CA PRO A 199 -4.29 15.30 12.32
C PRO A 199 -3.66 16.70 12.45
N SER A 200 -2.37 16.80 12.15
CA SER A 200 -1.73 18.12 12.09
C SER A 200 -2.24 18.94 10.90
N GLU A 201 -2.06 20.27 10.95
CA GLU A 201 -2.27 21.15 9.79
C GLU A 201 -1.46 20.73 8.55
N GLN A 202 -0.33 20.05 8.79
CA GLN A 202 0.51 19.52 7.72
C GLN A 202 -0.22 18.38 6.99
N MET A 203 -0.77 17.43 7.75
CA MET A 203 -1.52 16.30 7.21
C MET A 203 -2.81 16.77 6.54
N THR A 204 -3.57 17.70 7.11
CA THR A 204 -4.81 18.20 6.47
C THR A 204 -4.52 18.87 5.12
N ARG A 205 -3.47 19.70 5.03
CA ARG A 205 -3.03 20.28 3.73
C ARG A 205 -2.57 19.21 2.75
N PHE A 206 -1.94 18.14 3.22
CA PHE A 206 -1.58 17.00 2.36
C PHE A 206 -2.82 16.31 1.81
N CYS A 207 -3.80 16.03 2.66
CA CYS A 207 -5.03 15.32 2.31
C CYS A 207 -5.87 16.06 1.26
N ALA A 208 -5.79 17.38 1.19
CA ALA A 208 -6.44 18.18 0.15
C ALA A 208 -6.07 17.76 -1.29
N ASN A 209 -4.89 17.16 -1.48
CA ASN A 209 -4.38 16.71 -2.78
C ASN A 209 -4.58 15.21 -3.02
N SER A 210 -5.18 14.49 -2.08
CA SER A 210 -5.25 13.04 -2.12
C SER A 210 -6.29 12.53 -3.11
N PHE A 211 -6.02 11.37 -3.73
CA PHE A 211 -6.98 10.65 -4.56
C PHE A 211 -7.35 9.29 -3.95
N GLY A 212 -6.49 8.75 -3.07
CA GLY A 212 -6.72 7.49 -2.38
C GLY A 212 -6.82 7.66 -0.87
N PHE A 213 -7.66 6.83 -0.27
CA PHE A 213 -7.89 6.73 1.17
C PHE A 213 -7.79 5.26 1.55
N TYR A 214 -7.16 4.92 2.67
CA TYR A 214 -7.20 3.56 3.18
C TYR A 214 -7.22 3.48 4.70
N ALA A 215 -7.92 2.47 5.19
CA ALA A 215 -7.97 2.10 6.59
C ALA A 215 -7.17 0.81 6.82
N THR A 216 -6.59 0.67 8.01
CA THR A 216 -5.98 -0.57 8.48
C THR A 216 -6.81 -1.15 9.61
N LEU A 217 -7.09 -2.44 9.48
CA LEU A 217 -8.01 -3.23 10.28
C LEU A 217 -7.28 -4.44 10.84
N SER A 218 -7.69 -4.94 12.01
CA SER A 218 -7.05 -6.06 12.70
C SER A 218 -8.09 -7.03 13.26
N TRP A 219 -7.70 -8.27 13.50
CA TRP A 219 -8.58 -9.26 14.14
C TRP A 219 -8.61 -9.12 15.66
N ASP A 220 -7.61 -8.45 16.23
CA ASP A 220 -7.38 -8.36 17.67
C ASP A 220 -8.10 -7.17 18.32
N SER A 221 -8.69 -6.28 17.53
CA SER A 221 -9.35 -5.05 17.97
C SER A 221 -10.52 -4.72 17.06
N PRO A 222 -11.65 -4.19 17.57
CA PRO A 222 -12.74 -3.69 16.74
C PRO A 222 -12.43 -2.31 16.13
N LYS A 223 -11.33 -1.66 16.51
CA LYS A 223 -11.01 -0.29 16.10
C LYS A 223 -10.24 -0.25 14.79
N VAL A 224 -10.33 0.88 14.08
CA VAL A 224 -9.40 1.20 12.99
C VAL A 224 -8.01 1.50 13.58
N GLU A 225 -7.01 0.75 13.13
CA GLU A 225 -5.61 0.87 13.61
C GLU A 225 -4.91 2.10 13.03
N ARG A 226 -5.29 2.48 11.80
CA ARG A 226 -4.65 3.56 11.04
C ARG A 226 -5.55 4.02 9.90
N ILE A 227 -5.58 5.33 9.68
CA ILE A 227 -6.08 5.96 8.46
C ILE A 227 -4.91 6.52 7.67
N SER A 228 -5.00 6.50 6.35
CA SER A 228 -4.01 7.11 5.48
C SER A 228 -4.59 7.60 4.17
N PHE A 229 -4.06 8.74 3.71
CA PHE A 229 -4.39 9.38 2.45
C PHE A 229 -3.21 9.31 1.50
N SER A 230 -3.46 9.20 0.20
CA SER A 230 -2.41 9.05 -0.80
C SER A 230 -2.51 10.06 -1.94
N VAL A 231 -1.34 10.56 -2.35
CA VAL A 231 -1.16 11.52 -3.46
C VAL A 231 -0.24 10.90 -4.51
N LYS A 232 -0.59 11.09 -5.78
CA LYS A 232 0.26 10.80 -6.95
C LYS A 232 0.87 12.12 -7.43
N THR A 233 2.17 12.18 -7.62
CA THR A 233 2.88 13.40 -8.07
C THR A 233 4.23 13.07 -8.68
N HIS A 234 4.71 13.88 -9.62
CA HIS A 234 6.09 13.80 -10.09
C HIS A 234 7.08 14.50 -9.15
N ASP A 235 6.61 15.43 -8.30
CA ASP A 235 7.43 16.14 -7.31
C ASP A 235 6.95 15.87 -5.87
N PRO A 236 7.35 14.73 -5.27
CA PRO A 236 6.97 14.41 -3.90
C PRO A 236 7.51 15.40 -2.86
N LEU A 237 8.49 16.23 -3.21
CA LEU A 237 9.11 17.20 -2.31
C LEU A 237 8.38 18.54 -2.29
N ALA A 238 7.52 18.80 -3.28
CA ALA A 238 6.61 19.94 -3.29
C ALA A 238 5.36 19.72 -2.41
N LEU A 239 5.09 18.49 -2.00
CA LEU A 239 3.95 18.19 -1.15
C LEU A 239 4.14 18.77 0.26
N PRO A 240 3.05 19.15 0.95
CA PRO A 240 3.14 19.74 2.28
C PRO A 240 3.62 18.79 3.40
N GLY A 241 4.15 17.60 3.09
CA GLY A 241 4.64 16.61 4.06
C GLY A 241 6.17 16.59 4.20
N ARG A 242 6.68 16.57 5.43
CA ARG A 242 8.12 16.43 5.71
C ARG A 242 8.55 14.96 5.64
N LEU A 243 9.24 14.60 4.57
CA LEU A 243 9.82 13.25 4.39
C LEU A 243 11.14 13.06 5.16
N GLY A 244 11.80 14.15 5.52
CA GLY A 244 13.05 14.10 6.27
C GLY A 244 14.26 13.75 5.39
N PRO A 245 15.48 14.07 5.87
CA PRO A 245 16.65 14.19 5.01
C PRO A 245 17.03 12.91 4.28
N LYS A 246 16.89 11.74 4.92
CA LYS A 246 17.23 10.44 4.30
C LYS A 246 16.29 10.11 3.13
N ILE A 247 14.98 10.32 3.30
CA ILE A 247 13.98 10.01 2.27
C ILE A 247 14.00 11.07 1.17
N GLU A 248 14.26 12.34 1.50
CA GLU A 248 14.47 13.40 0.52
C GLU A 248 15.71 13.14 -0.35
N MET A 249 16.81 12.70 0.27
CA MET A 249 18.00 12.28 -0.47
C MET A 249 17.70 11.08 -1.37
N PHE A 250 16.93 10.11 -0.89
CA PHE A 250 16.48 8.98 -1.70
C PHE A 250 15.63 9.42 -2.89
N ALA A 251 14.65 10.29 -2.69
CA ALA A 251 13.80 10.83 -3.75
C ALA A 251 14.61 11.53 -4.86
N ARG A 252 15.70 12.22 -4.50
CA ARG A 252 16.59 12.93 -5.44
C ARG A 252 17.62 12.03 -6.11
N SER A 253 17.99 10.92 -5.47
CA SER A 253 19.16 10.11 -5.85
C SER A 253 18.80 8.77 -6.48
N VAL A 254 17.55 8.31 -6.31
CA VAL A 254 17.07 7.08 -6.94
C VAL A 254 17.18 7.22 -8.46
N ARG A 255 17.81 6.23 -9.10
CA ARG A 255 18.13 6.26 -10.55
C ARG A 255 17.05 5.64 -11.43
N TYR A 256 16.05 5.03 -10.81
CA TYR A 256 15.00 4.29 -11.47
C TYR A 256 13.69 5.08 -11.44
N GLY A 257 12.89 4.91 -12.49
CA GLY A 257 11.59 5.58 -12.64
C GLY A 257 11.67 7.10 -12.50
N LEU A 258 12.73 7.74 -13.01
CA LEU A 258 12.95 9.19 -12.88
C LEU A 258 11.77 10.00 -13.46
N GLY A 259 11.23 9.56 -14.61
CA GLY A 259 10.08 10.19 -15.26
C GLY A 259 8.72 9.69 -14.78
N ASP A 260 8.68 8.66 -13.93
CA ASP A 260 7.43 8.07 -13.47
C ASP A 260 6.84 8.89 -12.31
N PRO A 261 5.51 8.91 -12.14
CA PRO A 261 4.92 9.51 -10.94
C PRO A 261 5.38 8.76 -9.69
N LYS A 262 5.38 9.46 -8.56
CA LYS A 262 5.64 8.92 -7.23
C LYS A 262 4.34 8.87 -6.44
N MET A 263 4.31 7.99 -5.45
CA MET A 263 3.19 7.81 -4.56
C MET A 263 3.61 8.22 -3.15
N VAL A 264 2.94 9.22 -2.58
CA VAL A 264 3.17 9.66 -1.20
C VAL A 264 1.93 9.36 -0.38
N TYR A 265 2.14 8.89 0.84
CA TYR A 265 1.07 8.57 1.77
C TYR A 265 1.27 9.34 3.07
N ALA A 266 0.25 10.00 3.59
CA ALA A 266 0.22 10.50 4.96
C ALA A 266 -0.63 9.53 5.80
N ALA A 267 -0.17 9.16 6.98
CA ALA A 267 -0.84 8.18 7.82
C ALA A 267 -0.84 8.59 9.29
N MET A 268 -1.92 8.27 9.99
CA MET A 268 -2.08 8.43 11.43
C MET A 268 -2.41 7.09 12.07
N THR A 269 -1.61 6.66 13.05
CA THR A 269 -1.89 5.45 13.83
C THR A 269 -2.74 5.75 15.06
N ALA A 270 -3.39 4.71 15.60
CA ALA A 270 -4.12 4.81 16.87
C ALA A 270 -3.24 5.23 18.07
N SER A 271 -1.91 5.04 17.97
CA SER A 271 -0.96 5.51 18.98
C SER A 271 -0.60 7.00 18.85
N GLY A 272 -1.13 7.71 17.86
CA GLY A 272 -0.84 9.12 17.60
C GLY A 272 0.42 9.40 16.81
N GLU A 273 0.98 8.38 16.15
CA GLU A 273 2.11 8.60 15.26
C GLU A 273 1.60 9.05 13.88
N GLU A 274 1.82 10.33 13.57
CA GLU A 274 1.70 10.86 12.21
C GLU A 274 3.00 10.59 11.43
N TYR A 275 2.89 10.00 10.24
CA TYR A 275 4.06 9.69 9.42
C TYR A 275 3.74 9.60 7.93
N TYR A 276 4.79 9.68 7.13
CA TYR A 276 4.68 9.71 5.67
C TYR A 276 5.38 8.49 5.07
N LYS A 277 4.91 8.05 3.90
CA LYS A 277 5.56 7.01 3.09
C LYS A 277 5.81 7.54 1.70
N LEU A 278 7.01 7.31 1.17
CA LEU A 278 7.33 7.56 -0.23
C LEU A 278 7.44 6.22 -0.94
N GLN A 279 6.78 6.12 -2.09
CA GLN A 279 6.93 5.02 -3.03
C GLN A 279 7.42 5.55 -4.38
N THR A 280 8.51 4.95 -4.86
CA THR A 280 9.12 5.19 -6.18
C THR A 280 9.03 3.92 -7.02
N TYR A 281 9.09 4.02 -8.34
CA TYR A 281 9.06 2.85 -9.21
C TYR A 281 10.46 2.49 -9.69
N PHE A 282 10.81 1.22 -9.54
CA PHE A 282 11.94 0.63 -10.24
C PHE A 282 11.58 0.37 -11.70
N ARG A 283 10.34 -0.11 -11.89
CA ARG A 283 9.72 -0.31 -13.19
C ARG A 283 8.26 0.11 -13.09
N PHE A 284 7.86 0.97 -14.01
CA PHE A 284 6.49 1.42 -14.17
C PHE A 284 6.04 1.09 -15.60
N GLU A 285 4.77 0.78 -15.77
CA GLU A 285 4.19 0.52 -17.09
C GLU A 285 3.06 1.52 -17.32
N SER A 286 3.13 2.25 -18.43
CA SER A 286 2.23 3.35 -18.81
C SER A 286 0.82 2.91 -19.26
N ARG A 287 0.39 1.73 -18.81
CA ARG A 287 -0.99 1.20 -18.90
C ARG A 287 -1.43 0.54 -17.60
N SER A 288 -0.75 0.84 -16.50
CA SER A 288 -1.13 0.33 -15.19
C SER A 288 -2.39 1.04 -14.70
N ARG A 289 -3.18 0.39 -13.84
CA ARG A 289 -4.31 1.04 -13.13
C ARG A 289 -3.95 2.37 -12.48
N LEU A 290 -2.68 2.55 -12.12
CA LEU A 290 -2.16 3.77 -11.50
C LEU A 290 -2.10 4.96 -12.48
N ASP A 291 -2.03 4.71 -13.79
CA ASP A 291 -2.09 5.77 -14.80
C ASP A 291 -3.43 6.46 -14.82
N LEU A 292 -4.51 5.71 -14.62
CA LEU A 292 -5.89 6.21 -14.60
C LEU A 292 -6.19 7.09 -13.37
N MET A 293 -5.38 6.99 -12.32
CA MET A 293 -5.60 7.77 -11.09
C MET A 293 -5.23 9.25 -11.28
N PRO A 294 -5.93 10.20 -10.64
CA PRO A 294 -5.57 11.62 -10.73
C PRO A 294 -4.15 11.88 -10.19
N SER A 295 -3.41 12.80 -10.83
CA SER A 295 -2.15 13.34 -10.30
C SER A 295 -2.37 14.72 -9.69
N ALA A 296 -1.70 15.03 -8.59
CA ALA A 296 -1.69 16.38 -8.01
C ALA A 296 -1.08 17.41 -8.98
N ASP A 297 -0.19 16.97 -9.88
CA ASP A 297 0.46 17.86 -10.86
C ASP A 297 -0.53 18.39 -11.92
N ALA A 298 -1.70 17.75 -12.09
CA ALA A 298 -2.73 18.15 -13.04
C ALA A 298 -3.71 19.18 -12.45
N VAL A 299 -3.64 19.44 -11.14
CA VAL A 299 -4.46 20.44 -10.47
C VAL A 299 -3.80 21.80 -10.66
N THR A 300 -4.24 22.56 -11.65
CA THR A 300 -3.96 24.00 -11.68
C THR A 300 -4.63 24.60 -10.44
N PRO A 301 -3.95 25.43 -9.62
CA PRO A 301 -4.62 26.06 -8.50
C PRO A 301 -5.79 26.88 -9.04
N ALA A 302 -7.00 26.66 -8.51
CA ALA A 302 -8.07 27.62 -8.72
C ALA A 302 -7.62 28.94 -8.08
N ILE A 303 -7.45 29.96 -8.93
CA ILE A 303 -7.12 31.34 -8.54
C ILE A 303 -8.30 31.93 -7.77
#